data_AF-A0A926PP82-F1
#
_entry.id   AF-A0A926PP82-F1
#
_cell.length_a   1.000
_cell.length_b   1.000
_cell.length_c   1.000
_cell.angle_alpha   90.00
_cell.angle_beta   90.00
_cell.angle_gamma   90.00
#
_symmetry.space_group_name_H-M   'P 1'
#
loop_
_entity.id
_entity.type
_entity.pdbx_description
1 polymer ?
#
loop_
_entity_poly.entity_id
_entity_poly.type
_entity_poly.pdbx_seq_one_letter_code
_entity_poly.pdbx_strand_id
1 'polypeptide(L)'
;MLREKFRQYPLSALLLLIAVSIAGLLFSRVILQIIPLFSHSTSVSSSLLVWGIGALAIAYGFRSTIWGIGAILLIGLGYWGDWNNIYLNAESHSIALQMPIVAAILFLPLAYWCRSGVLFGLSAIAVCSALISSLAEIVTKGSVLPPLVLGLPAALLWSYDDAIWTLGRQEKQFQPIARRLAVLYLSGLFFCQSFQWTWANHAWYSILSGWRSLPSVVFLAAITIGQWLYLFISMRKCNWQTIMIASMIALYGIVQVWHLRVQPIPIFAAIVFNLMLVVLSITTIRSSLRAGERSTFWCGVTFLILQISSRALEYDLPVKPLIFGLCGMGAIVSGLWFERYCLLSKSPILGDLGGKQPLKPKQKIFI
;
A
#
# COMPACT_ATOMS: atom_id res chain seq x y z
N MET A 1 -41.45 -7.19 32.07
CA MET A 1 -39.99 -7.00 32.22
C MET A 1 -39.24 -6.89 30.87
N LEU A 2 -39.86 -6.27 29.84
CA LEU A 2 -39.28 -6.13 28.48
C LEU A 2 -39.72 -4.81 27.81
N ARG A 3 -39.94 -3.74 28.59
CA ARG A 3 -40.47 -2.45 28.05
C ARG A 3 -39.75 -1.18 28.52
N GLU A 4 -38.60 -1.29 29.17
CA GLU A 4 -37.89 -0.11 29.70
C GLU A 4 -36.45 0.10 29.22
N LYS A 5 -35.90 -0.75 28.34
CA LYS A 5 -34.50 -0.63 27.91
C LYS A 5 -34.25 0.12 26.59
N PHE A 6 -35.27 0.74 25.99
CA PHE A 6 -35.18 1.38 24.66
C PHE A 6 -35.58 2.85 24.61
N ARG A 7 -35.50 3.59 25.73
CA ARG A 7 -35.96 5.00 25.79
C ARG A 7 -34.90 5.99 26.26
N GLN A 8 -33.65 5.91 25.76
CA GLN A 8 -32.61 6.89 26.13
C GLN A 8 -31.57 7.24 25.04
N TYR A 9 -31.76 6.84 23.77
CA TYR A 9 -30.85 7.18 22.67
C TYR A 9 -31.40 7.97 21.46
N PRO A 10 -32.69 8.34 21.32
CA PRO A 10 -33.12 9.03 20.10
C PRO A 10 -32.67 10.49 20.06
N LEU A 11 -32.53 11.16 21.20
CA LEU A 11 -32.27 12.62 21.25
C LEU A 11 -30.78 12.95 21.08
N SER A 12 -29.87 12.16 21.66
CA SER A 12 -28.43 12.37 21.52
C SER A 12 -27.90 12.00 20.13
N ALA A 13 -28.44 10.95 19.51
CA ALA A 13 -28.12 10.58 18.13
C ALA A 13 -28.65 11.59 17.11
N LEU A 14 -29.85 12.14 17.35
CA LEU A 14 -30.45 13.17 16.51
C LEU A 14 -29.73 14.52 16.66
N LEU A 15 -29.30 14.89 17.88
CA LEU A 15 -28.42 16.06 18.11
C LEU A 15 -27.06 15.90 17.44
N LEU A 16 -26.47 14.70 17.44
CA LEU A 16 -25.22 14.41 16.74
C LEU A 16 -25.39 14.50 15.21
N LEU A 17 -26.47 13.96 14.66
CA LEU A 17 -26.77 14.05 13.22
C LEU A 17 -27.06 15.48 12.79
N ILE A 18 -27.76 16.27 13.62
CA ILE A 18 -28.01 17.69 13.38
C ILE A 18 -26.70 18.48 13.49
N ALA A 19 -25.86 18.23 14.51
CA ALA A 19 -24.56 18.89 14.64
C ALA A 19 -23.61 18.56 13.48
N VAL A 20 -23.59 17.31 13.01
CA VAL A 20 -22.79 16.89 11.85
C VAL A 20 -23.33 17.48 10.56
N SER A 21 -24.66 17.56 10.39
CA SER A 21 -25.28 18.17 9.21
C SER A 21 -25.10 19.69 9.19
N ILE A 22 -25.19 20.36 10.35
CA ILE A 22 -24.91 21.79 10.49
C ILE A 22 -23.43 22.07 10.25
N ALA A 23 -22.52 21.26 10.80
CA ALA A 23 -21.08 21.39 10.52
C ALA A 23 -20.77 21.16 9.04
N GLY A 24 -21.41 20.18 8.39
CA GLY A 24 -21.26 19.93 6.95
C GLY A 24 -21.83 21.05 6.08
N LEU A 25 -22.97 21.63 6.45
CA LEU A 25 -23.56 22.78 5.76
C LEU A 25 -22.74 24.05 5.97
N LEU A 26 -22.24 24.29 7.19
CA LEU A 26 -21.33 25.40 7.47
C LEU A 26 -20.02 25.24 6.71
N PHE A 27 -19.46 24.02 6.65
CA PHE A 27 -18.26 23.71 5.88
C PHE A 27 -18.48 23.93 4.38
N SER A 28 -19.61 23.47 3.83
CA SER A 28 -19.97 23.72 2.42
C SER A 28 -20.18 25.20 2.13
N ARG A 29 -20.75 25.96 3.08
CA ARG A 29 -20.99 27.41 2.93
C ARG A 29 -19.70 28.23 3.01
N VAL A 30 -18.77 27.81 3.86
CA VAL A 30 -17.40 28.36 3.94
C VAL A 30 -16.63 28.06 2.65
N ILE A 31 -16.77 26.86 2.07
CA ILE A 31 -16.19 26.54 0.75
C ILE A 31 -16.77 27.46 -0.34
N LEU A 32 -18.09 27.61 -0.41
CA LEU A 32 -18.75 28.49 -1.38
C LEU A 32 -18.43 29.98 -1.23
N GLN A 33 -18.15 30.44 -0.01
CA GLN A 33 -17.79 31.85 0.26
C GLN A 33 -16.32 32.18 0.03
N ILE A 34 -15.41 31.19 0.05
CA ILE A 34 -13.97 31.44 -0.14
C ILE A 34 -13.50 31.09 -1.57
N ILE A 35 -14.26 30.32 -2.35
CA ILE A 35 -14.00 30.12 -3.80
C ILE A 35 -13.73 31.43 -4.57
N PRO A 36 -14.46 32.54 -4.32
CA PRO A 36 -14.15 33.83 -4.94
C PRO A 36 -12.85 34.47 -4.41
N LEU A 37 -12.46 34.25 -3.15
CA LEU A 37 -11.23 34.79 -2.54
C LEU A 37 -9.95 34.11 -3.08
N PHE A 38 -10.05 32.86 -3.54
CA PHE A 38 -8.93 32.09 -4.11
C PHE A 38 -8.66 32.40 -5.59
N SER A 39 -9.58 33.09 -6.27
CA SER A 39 -9.44 33.41 -7.69
C SER A 39 -8.38 34.49 -8.00
N HIS A 40 -7.73 35.08 -6.99
CA HIS A 40 -6.84 36.23 -7.19
C HIS A 40 -5.34 36.05 -6.86
N SER A 41 -4.85 34.98 -6.21
CA SER A 41 -3.38 34.84 -6.02
C SER A 41 -2.81 33.55 -5.41
N THR A 42 -3.59 32.55 -4.98
CA THR A 42 -3.04 31.38 -4.25
C THR A 42 -3.27 30.06 -4.97
N SER A 43 -2.21 29.24 -5.07
CA SER A 43 -2.26 27.91 -5.68
C SER A 43 -3.23 27.00 -4.92
N VAL A 44 -4.12 26.32 -5.65
CA VAL A 44 -5.10 25.36 -5.12
C VAL A 44 -4.44 24.33 -4.20
N SER A 45 -3.23 23.89 -4.56
CA SER A 45 -2.43 22.93 -3.80
C SER A 45 -2.06 23.45 -2.40
N SER A 46 -1.65 24.70 -2.27
CA SER A 46 -1.30 25.32 -0.98
C SER A 46 -2.52 25.41 -0.06
N SER A 47 -3.68 25.72 -0.62
CA SER A 47 -4.94 25.76 0.14
C SER A 47 -5.30 24.38 0.67
N LEU A 48 -5.24 23.34 -0.16
CA LEU A 48 -5.53 21.96 0.25
C LEU A 48 -4.62 21.51 1.41
N LEU A 49 -3.34 21.90 1.40
CA LEU A 49 -2.41 21.60 2.50
C LEU A 49 -2.86 22.27 3.82
N VAL A 50 -3.20 23.56 3.79
CA VAL A 50 -3.66 24.29 4.98
C VAL A 50 -4.94 23.68 5.56
N TRP A 51 -5.91 23.37 4.70
CA TRP A 51 -7.14 22.68 5.10
C TRP A 51 -6.86 21.29 5.66
N GLY A 52 -5.94 20.55 5.04
CA GLY A 52 -5.51 19.24 5.51
C GLY A 52 -4.88 19.29 6.90
N ILE A 53 -4.05 20.29 7.21
CA ILE A 53 -3.48 20.51 8.54
C ILE A 53 -4.59 20.84 9.57
N GLY A 54 -5.55 21.68 9.21
CA GLY A 54 -6.71 21.97 10.06
C GLY A 54 -7.53 20.71 10.37
N ALA A 55 -7.83 19.89 9.36
CA ALA A 55 -8.51 18.61 9.53
C ALA A 55 -7.71 17.65 10.41
N LEU A 56 -6.37 17.64 10.27
CA LEU A 56 -5.48 16.83 11.10
C LEU A 56 -5.53 17.24 12.57
N ALA A 57 -5.51 18.54 12.86
CA ALA A 57 -5.62 19.07 14.22
C ALA A 57 -6.94 18.64 14.88
N ILE A 58 -8.05 18.75 14.14
CA ILE A 58 -9.38 18.28 14.58
C ILE A 58 -9.36 16.75 14.81
N ALA A 59 -8.75 15.99 13.91
CA ALA A 59 -8.64 14.54 14.03
C ALA A 59 -7.88 14.13 15.31
N TYR A 60 -6.78 14.82 15.63
CA TYR A 60 -6.02 14.60 16.87
C TYR A 60 -6.82 14.96 18.12
N GLY A 61 -7.54 16.08 18.10
CA GLY A 61 -8.34 16.55 19.23
C GLY A 61 -9.54 15.63 19.53
N PHE A 62 -10.31 15.27 18.51
CA PHE A 62 -11.55 14.50 18.66
C PHE A 62 -11.37 12.98 18.50
N ARG A 63 -10.16 12.50 18.18
CA ARG A 63 -9.89 11.09 17.82
C ARG A 63 -10.80 10.56 16.72
N SER A 64 -11.16 11.42 15.76
CA SER A 64 -12.13 11.07 14.72
C SER A 64 -11.46 10.48 13.48
N THR A 65 -11.89 9.28 13.11
CA THR A 65 -11.35 8.57 11.93
C THR A 65 -11.69 9.28 10.62
N ILE A 66 -12.88 9.85 10.49
CA ILE A 66 -13.35 10.49 9.24
C ILE A 66 -12.50 11.74 8.95
N TRP A 67 -12.25 12.58 9.96
CA TRP A 67 -11.39 13.76 9.82
C TRP A 67 -9.94 13.38 9.55
N GLY A 68 -9.44 12.29 10.15
CA GLY A 68 -8.12 11.77 9.83
C GLY A 68 -7.98 11.31 8.37
N ILE A 69 -9.00 10.64 7.83
CA ILE A 69 -9.04 10.23 6.41
C ILE A 69 -9.06 11.48 5.52
N GLY A 70 -9.92 12.45 5.84
CA GLY A 70 -10.00 13.72 5.12
C GLY A 70 -8.67 14.48 5.12
N ALA A 71 -7.97 14.52 6.26
CA ALA A 71 -6.67 15.16 6.37
C ALA A 71 -5.61 14.50 5.46
N ILE A 72 -5.52 13.17 5.47
CA ILE A 72 -4.58 12.44 4.60
C ILE A 72 -4.87 12.71 3.13
N LEU A 73 -6.15 12.69 2.73
CA LEU A 73 -6.55 12.95 1.35
C LEU A 73 -6.24 14.38 0.91
N LEU A 74 -6.58 15.39 1.72
CA LEU A 74 -6.33 16.79 1.41
C LEU A 74 -4.84 17.08 1.31
N ILE A 75 -4.04 16.59 2.28
CA ILE A 75 -2.58 16.78 2.26
C ILE A 75 -1.96 16.05 1.07
N GLY A 76 -2.39 14.82 0.80
CA GLY A 76 -1.91 14.02 -0.34
C GLY A 76 -2.23 14.67 -1.69
N LEU A 77 -3.46 15.14 -1.89
CA LEU A 77 -3.86 15.83 -3.11
C LEU A 77 -3.13 17.16 -3.29
N GLY A 78 -2.96 17.94 -2.21
CA GLY A 78 -2.16 19.17 -2.23
C GLY A 78 -0.70 18.90 -2.59
N TYR A 79 -0.10 17.86 -2.02
CA TYR A 79 1.27 17.46 -2.31
C TYR A 79 1.47 17.05 -3.78
N TRP A 80 0.61 16.15 -4.29
CA TRP A 80 0.71 15.67 -5.67
C TRP A 80 0.30 16.73 -6.70
N GLY A 81 -0.63 17.62 -6.35
CA GLY A 81 -1.05 18.72 -7.21
C GLY A 81 0.06 19.72 -7.50
N ASP A 82 1.02 19.88 -6.58
CA ASP A 82 2.18 20.79 -6.75
C ASP A 82 3.49 20.05 -7.10
N TRP A 83 3.42 18.77 -7.42
CA TRP A 83 4.60 17.91 -7.56
C TRP A 83 5.61 18.43 -8.59
N ASN A 84 5.14 18.91 -9.74
CA ASN A 84 6.00 19.49 -10.78
C ASN A 84 6.73 20.74 -10.28
N ASN A 85 6.06 21.62 -9.52
CA ASN A 85 6.68 22.85 -9.01
C ASN A 85 7.68 22.55 -7.89
N ILE A 86 7.39 21.58 -7.02
CA ILE A 86 8.31 21.12 -5.98
C ILE A 86 9.63 20.65 -6.60
N TYR A 87 9.56 19.99 -7.75
CA TYR A 87 10.72 19.46 -8.44
C TYR A 87 11.49 20.49 -9.27
N LEU A 88 10.76 21.34 -10.00
CA LEU A 88 11.36 22.35 -10.87
C LEU A 88 11.92 23.53 -10.06
N ASN A 89 11.33 23.83 -8.88
CA ASN A 89 11.72 24.93 -7.99
C ASN A 89 12.08 24.40 -6.58
N ALA A 90 12.98 23.42 -6.53
CA ALA A 90 13.37 22.73 -5.30
C ALA A 90 14.00 23.64 -4.22
N GLU A 91 14.43 24.86 -4.56
CA GLU A 91 15.05 25.82 -3.62
C GLU A 91 14.07 26.35 -2.56
N SER A 92 12.83 26.62 -2.94
CA SER A 92 11.81 27.15 -2.01
C SER A 92 11.03 26.06 -1.27
N HIS A 93 11.09 24.79 -1.71
CA HIS A 93 10.21 23.72 -1.24
C HIS A 93 10.95 22.60 -0.48
N SER A 94 11.99 22.93 0.28
CA SER A 94 12.84 21.95 1.01
C SER A 94 12.05 21.05 1.98
N ILE A 95 10.95 21.54 2.55
CA ILE A 95 10.07 20.76 3.46
C ILE A 95 9.28 19.70 2.68
N ALA A 96 8.86 20.00 1.44
CA ALA A 96 8.08 19.07 0.62
C ALA A 96 8.89 17.82 0.24
N LEU A 97 10.22 17.95 0.11
CA LEU A 97 11.13 16.83 -0.16
C LEU A 97 11.33 15.90 1.06
N GLN A 98 10.99 16.36 2.26
CA GLN A 98 11.02 15.59 3.52
C GLN A 98 9.65 15.01 3.90
N MET A 99 8.65 15.11 3.02
CA MET A 99 7.31 14.58 3.23
C MET A 99 7.21 13.11 3.65
N PRO A 100 8.10 12.17 3.28
CA PRO A 100 8.01 10.81 3.80
C PRO A 100 8.12 10.75 5.33
N ILE A 101 9.04 11.53 5.91
CA ILE A 101 9.20 11.63 7.37
C ILE A 101 8.00 12.36 7.97
N VAL A 102 7.61 13.50 7.39
CA VAL A 102 6.49 14.30 7.89
C VAL A 102 5.20 13.47 7.90
N ALA A 103 4.90 12.76 6.81
CA ALA A 103 3.75 11.86 6.72
C ALA A 103 3.84 10.72 7.75
N ALA A 104 5.02 10.14 7.96
CA ALA A 104 5.21 9.08 8.95
C ALA A 104 4.94 9.59 10.37
N ILE A 105 5.49 10.75 10.74
CA ILE A 105 5.33 11.34 12.08
C ILE A 105 3.90 11.83 12.30
N LEU A 106 3.24 12.41 11.30
CA LEU A 106 1.90 12.97 11.46
C LEU A 106 0.80 11.92 11.39
N PHE A 107 0.88 10.94 10.47
CA PHE A 107 -0.23 10.04 10.17
C PHE A 107 -0.12 8.67 10.86
N LEU A 108 1.08 8.13 11.09
CA LEU A 108 1.20 6.83 11.78
C LEU A 108 0.72 6.92 13.23
N PRO A 109 1.16 7.89 14.07
CA PRO A 109 0.65 7.99 15.44
C PRO A 109 -0.85 8.24 15.50
N LEU A 110 -1.39 9.01 14.55
CA LEU A 110 -2.83 9.25 14.44
C LEU A 110 -3.61 7.95 14.23
N ALA A 111 -3.09 7.03 13.41
CA ALA A 111 -3.70 5.72 13.19
C ALA A 111 -3.73 4.86 14.47
N TYR A 112 -2.66 4.89 15.26
CA TYR A 112 -2.60 4.24 16.58
C TYR A 112 -3.54 4.89 17.59
N TRP A 113 -3.60 6.23 17.60
CA TRP A 113 -4.45 7.01 18.49
C TRP A 113 -5.94 6.75 18.22
N CYS A 114 -6.32 6.62 16.95
CA CYS A 114 -7.68 6.30 16.52
C CYS A 114 -7.97 4.79 16.47
N ARG A 115 -6.94 3.93 16.64
CA ARG A 115 -7.01 2.47 16.53
C ARG A 115 -7.66 1.96 15.23
N SER A 116 -7.45 2.67 14.12
CA SER A 116 -8.13 2.39 12.85
C SER A 116 -7.16 1.81 11.81
N GLY A 117 -7.46 0.59 11.37
CA GLY A 117 -6.69 -0.08 10.32
C GLY A 117 -6.75 0.62 8.96
N VAL A 118 -7.86 1.32 8.67
CA VAL A 118 -8.00 2.10 7.43
C VAL A 118 -7.07 3.32 7.46
N LEU A 119 -7.01 4.04 8.59
CA LEU A 119 -6.07 5.15 8.76
C LEU A 119 -4.63 4.69 8.64
N PHE A 120 -4.29 3.54 9.23
CA PHE A 120 -2.96 2.96 9.10
C PHE A 120 -2.64 2.60 7.65
N GLY A 121 -3.59 2.01 6.92
CA GLY A 121 -3.38 1.68 5.52
C GLY A 121 -3.16 2.93 4.64
N LEU A 122 -3.98 3.96 4.83
CA LEU A 122 -3.85 5.23 4.11
C LEU A 122 -2.57 6.00 4.48
N SER A 123 -2.16 5.98 5.75
CA SER A 123 -0.91 6.60 6.17
C SER A 123 0.30 5.89 5.58
N ALA A 124 0.29 4.55 5.58
CA ALA A 124 1.32 3.74 4.94
C ALA A 124 1.41 4.04 3.43
N ILE A 125 0.27 4.16 2.74
CA ILE A 125 0.22 4.56 1.32
C ILE A 125 0.80 5.97 1.14
N ALA A 126 0.41 6.94 1.97
CA ALA A 126 0.93 8.31 1.90
C ALA A 126 2.45 8.37 2.10
N VAL A 127 2.98 7.64 3.09
CA VAL A 127 4.43 7.54 3.34
C VAL A 127 5.15 6.90 2.16
N CYS A 128 4.66 5.77 1.64
CA CYS A 128 5.28 5.09 0.50
C CYS A 128 5.21 5.95 -0.76
N SER A 129 4.09 6.63 -0.99
CA SER A 129 3.86 7.55 -2.09
C SER A 129 4.83 8.73 -2.06
N ALA A 130 4.96 9.38 -0.90
CA ALA A 130 5.94 10.46 -0.72
C ALA A 130 7.38 9.94 -0.87
N LEU A 131 7.67 8.73 -0.36
CA LEU A 131 8.99 8.12 -0.48
C LEU A 131 9.38 7.90 -1.93
N ILE A 132 8.46 7.39 -2.77
CA ILE A 132 8.72 7.22 -4.22
C ILE A 132 9.02 8.57 -4.88
N SER A 133 8.29 9.63 -4.52
CA SER A 133 8.55 10.98 -5.02
C SER A 133 9.93 11.50 -4.61
N SER A 134 10.31 11.37 -3.33
CA SER A 134 11.66 11.72 -2.86
C SER A 134 12.74 10.87 -3.54
N LEU A 135 12.45 9.60 -3.83
CA LEU A 135 13.39 8.72 -4.53
C LEU A 135 13.60 9.12 -5.97
N ALA A 136 12.54 9.56 -6.65
CA ALA A 136 12.66 10.05 -8.01
C ALA A 136 13.74 11.16 -8.10
N GLU A 137 13.88 11.99 -7.06
CA GLU A 137 14.80 13.16 -7.08
C GLU A 137 16.26 12.73 -6.94
N ILE A 138 16.49 11.51 -6.46
CA ILE A 138 17.83 10.93 -6.32
C ILE A 138 18.18 10.08 -7.55
N VAL A 139 17.22 9.86 -8.48
CA VAL A 139 17.45 9.08 -9.70
C VAL A 139 18.37 9.85 -10.65
N THR A 140 19.63 9.45 -10.69
CA THR A 140 20.61 9.95 -11.67
C THR A 140 20.89 8.91 -12.76
N LYS A 141 21.16 9.39 -13.99
CA LYS A 141 21.65 8.54 -15.09
C LYS A 141 22.86 7.75 -14.62
N GLY A 142 22.74 6.43 -14.66
CA GLY A 142 23.84 5.52 -14.34
C GLY A 142 24.11 5.34 -12.84
N SER A 143 23.20 5.67 -11.93
CA SER A 143 23.27 5.20 -10.54
C SER A 143 22.42 3.94 -10.34
N VAL A 144 22.91 3.00 -9.54
CA VAL A 144 22.22 1.74 -9.21
C VAL A 144 21.31 1.88 -7.99
N LEU A 145 21.58 2.92 -7.18
CA LEU A 145 20.82 3.23 -5.98
C LEU A 145 19.31 3.35 -6.25
N PRO A 146 18.84 4.08 -7.27
CA PRO A 146 17.43 4.40 -7.36
C PRO A 146 16.50 3.20 -7.62
N PRO A 147 16.81 2.28 -8.55
CA PRO A 147 16.01 1.07 -8.71
C PRO A 147 16.05 0.18 -7.48
N LEU A 148 17.21 0.01 -6.83
CA LEU A 148 17.32 -0.76 -5.58
C LEU A 148 16.41 -0.18 -4.50
N VAL A 149 16.33 1.14 -4.42
CA VAL A 149 15.56 1.83 -3.38
C VAL A 149 14.06 1.92 -3.71
N LEU A 150 13.63 1.70 -4.96
CA LEU A 150 12.21 1.44 -5.25
C LEU A 150 11.70 0.13 -4.62
N GLY A 151 12.58 -0.79 -4.22
CA GLY A 151 12.21 -1.93 -3.38
C GLY A 151 12.00 -1.57 -1.90
N LEU A 152 12.40 -0.36 -1.48
CA LEU A 152 12.39 0.07 -0.09
C LEU A 152 10.98 0.17 0.52
N PRO A 153 9.95 0.70 -0.16
CA PRO A 153 8.60 0.70 0.38
C PRO A 153 8.09 -0.71 0.71
N ALA A 154 8.32 -1.68 -0.20
CA ALA A 154 7.97 -3.08 0.06
C ALA A 154 8.71 -3.64 1.27
N ALA A 155 10.02 -3.39 1.34
CA ALA A 155 10.86 -3.85 2.42
C ALA A 155 10.40 -3.28 3.76
N LEU A 156 10.13 -1.98 3.83
CA LEU A 156 9.65 -1.27 5.02
C LEU A 156 8.29 -1.78 5.48
N LEU A 157 7.34 -1.94 4.55
CA LEU A 157 6.00 -2.44 4.85
C LEU A 157 6.01 -3.89 5.34
N TRP A 158 6.85 -4.75 4.73
CA TRP A 158 6.94 -6.14 5.14
C TRP A 158 7.62 -6.30 6.51
N SER A 159 8.65 -5.48 6.76
CA SER A 159 9.40 -5.52 8.02
C SER A 159 8.70 -4.86 9.20
N TYR A 160 7.61 -4.14 8.93
CA TYR A 160 6.86 -3.42 9.93
C TYR A 160 6.40 -4.33 11.09
N ASP A 161 6.70 -3.90 12.32
CA ASP A 161 6.25 -4.56 13.54
C ASP A 161 5.68 -3.53 14.53
N ASP A 162 4.53 -3.86 15.10
CA ASP A 162 3.77 -2.98 16.01
C ASP A 162 4.40 -2.93 17.41
N ALA A 163 5.41 -3.77 17.67
CA ALA A 163 6.06 -3.93 18.96
C ALA A 163 6.62 -2.60 19.53
N ILE A 164 7.08 -1.71 18.64
CA ILE A 164 7.64 -0.39 19.01
C ILE A 164 6.55 0.50 19.62
N TRP A 165 5.35 0.48 19.04
CA TRP A 165 4.23 1.34 19.46
C TRP A 165 3.45 0.78 20.64
N THR A 166 3.55 -0.52 20.88
CA THR A 166 2.76 -1.25 21.86
C THR A 166 3.53 -1.60 23.14
N LEU A 167 4.75 -1.05 23.32
CA LEU A 167 5.68 -1.37 24.42
C LEU A 167 5.79 -2.89 24.67
N GLY A 168 5.91 -3.67 23.60
CA GLY A 168 6.07 -5.13 23.68
C GLY A 168 4.80 -5.91 24.00
N ARG A 169 3.59 -5.32 23.95
CA ARG A 169 2.35 -6.10 23.95
C ARG A 169 2.25 -6.94 22.67
N GLN A 170 1.75 -8.17 22.81
CA GLN A 170 1.71 -9.16 21.72
C GLN A 170 0.62 -8.89 20.66
N GLU A 171 -0.16 -7.82 20.79
CA GLU A 171 -1.23 -7.51 19.85
C GLU A 171 -0.69 -6.81 18.61
N LYS A 172 -0.38 -7.61 17.58
CA LYS A 172 0.06 -7.13 16.26
C LYS A 172 -1.14 -6.73 15.39
N GLN A 173 -1.75 -5.59 15.70
CA GLN A 173 -2.98 -5.13 15.07
C GLN A 173 -2.79 -4.66 13.61
N PHE A 174 -1.67 -4.01 13.29
CA PHE A 174 -1.44 -3.34 12.00
C PHE A 174 -0.42 -4.04 11.11
N GLN A 175 0.46 -4.87 11.68
CA GLN A 175 1.36 -5.75 10.91
C GLN A 175 0.68 -6.50 9.73
N PRO A 176 -0.50 -7.14 9.88
CA PRO A 176 -1.20 -7.74 8.74
C PRO A 176 -1.48 -6.73 7.61
N ILE A 177 -1.98 -5.55 7.97
CA ILE A 177 -2.31 -4.52 6.97
C ILE A 177 -1.05 -4.08 6.22
N ALA A 178 0.06 -3.89 6.93
CA ALA A 178 1.35 -3.54 6.32
C ALA A 178 1.84 -4.62 5.35
N ARG A 179 1.74 -5.90 5.72
CA ARG A 179 2.14 -7.02 4.85
C ARG A 179 1.26 -7.18 3.62
N ARG A 180 -0.06 -6.98 3.72
CA ARG A 180 -0.95 -6.89 2.54
C ARG A 180 -0.49 -5.79 1.59
N LEU A 181 -0.22 -4.60 2.13
CA LEU A 181 0.23 -3.47 1.34
C LEU A 181 1.60 -3.73 0.69
N ALA A 182 2.51 -4.41 1.38
CA ALA A 182 3.80 -4.81 0.82
C ALA A 182 3.64 -5.74 -0.40
N VAL A 183 2.76 -6.75 -0.28
CA VAL A 183 2.47 -7.68 -1.38
C VAL A 183 1.79 -6.96 -2.55
N LEU A 184 0.82 -6.08 -2.27
CA LEU A 184 0.18 -5.26 -3.30
C LEU A 184 1.19 -4.35 -4.00
N TYR A 185 2.06 -3.69 -3.24
CA TYR A 185 3.11 -2.82 -3.79
C TYR A 185 4.08 -3.62 -4.68
N LEU A 186 4.59 -4.76 -4.20
CA LEU A 186 5.47 -5.63 -4.99
C LEU A 186 4.79 -6.13 -6.27
N SER A 187 3.51 -6.49 -6.19
CA SER A 187 2.76 -6.92 -7.38
C SER A 187 2.64 -5.80 -8.42
N GLY A 188 2.34 -4.56 -8.00
CA GLY A 188 2.32 -3.40 -8.89
C GLY A 188 3.70 -3.11 -9.47
N LEU A 189 4.74 -3.17 -8.64
CA LEU A 189 6.13 -2.98 -9.06
C LEU A 189 6.55 -4.02 -10.10
N PHE A 190 6.31 -5.30 -9.85
CA PHE A 190 6.64 -6.37 -10.80
C PHE A 190 5.80 -6.28 -12.07
N PHE A 191 4.55 -5.82 -11.99
CA PHE A 191 3.72 -5.57 -13.16
C PHE A 191 4.30 -4.45 -14.04
N CYS A 192 4.66 -3.31 -13.47
CA CYS A 192 5.31 -2.23 -14.23
C CYS A 192 6.65 -2.67 -14.83
N GLN A 193 7.41 -3.49 -14.11
CA GLN A 193 8.68 -4.05 -14.56
C GLN A 193 8.54 -5.26 -15.49
N SER A 194 7.32 -5.76 -15.70
CA SER A 194 7.08 -6.94 -16.55
C SER A 194 7.23 -6.63 -18.04
N PHE A 195 7.10 -5.36 -18.45
CA PHE A 195 7.16 -4.97 -19.85
C PHE A 195 8.59 -4.76 -20.35
N GLN A 196 8.91 -5.26 -21.54
CA GLN A 196 10.18 -5.08 -22.23
C GLN A 196 10.51 -3.61 -22.49
N TRP A 197 9.51 -2.78 -22.81
CA TRP A 197 9.73 -1.36 -23.09
C TRP A 197 10.27 -0.59 -21.87
N THR A 198 9.93 -1.01 -20.65
CA THR A 198 10.49 -0.47 -19.40
C THR A 198 12.02 -0.62 -19.35
N TRP A 199 12.53 -1.71 -19.91
CA TRP A 199 13.96 -2.03 -19.94
C TRP A 199 14.68 -1.56 -21.20
N ALA A 200 13.95 -1.38 -22.31
CA ALA A 200 14.53 -0.90 -23.56
C ALA A 200 14.85 0.61 -23.50
N ASN A 201 13.97 1.39 -22.85
CA ASN A 201 14.10 2.84 -22.77
C ASN A 201 14.92 3.27 -21.55
N HIS A 202 16.17 3.67 -21.79
CA HIS A 202 17.03 4.30 -20.77
C HIS A 202 16.60 5.75 -20.44
N ALA A 203 15.51 6.24 -21.04
CA ALA A 203 15.02 7.60 -20.91
C ALA A 203 14.49 7.93 -19.50
N TRP A 204 14.07 6.92 -18.72
CA TRP A 204 13.59 7.11 -17.35
C TRP A 204 14.64 7.70 -16.40
N TYR A 205 15.93 7.65 -16.75
CA TYR A 205 17.00 8.04 -15.86
C TYR A 205 17.44 9.50 -15.98
N SER A 206 16.75 10.36 -16.74
CA SER A 206 17.19 11.76 -16.89
C SER A 206 16.79 12.68 -15.73
N ILE A 207 17.84 13.11 -14.99
CA ILE A 207 18.06 14.40 -14.29
C ILE A 207 17.21 14.57 -13.01
N LEU A 208 17.72 14.86 -11.80
CA LEU A 208 18.58 15.95 -11.29
C LEU A 208 19.16 15.45 -9.95
N SER A 209 20.45 15.60 -9.61
CA SER A 209 20.95 15.09 -8.31
C SER A 209 20.52 15.99 -7.15
N GLY A 210 19.33 15.77 -6.60
CA GLY A 210 18.85 16.46 -5.41
C GLY A 210 19.37 15.79 -4.14
N TRP A 211 20.45 16.30 -3.55
CA TRP A 211 20.94 15.83 -2.24
C TRP A 211 19.95 16.14 -1.10
N ARG A 212 18.93 16.97 -1.34
CA ARG A 212 17.97 17.48 -0.35
C ARG A 212 16.95 16.44 0.11
N SER A 213 16.60 15.46 -0.71
CA SER A 213 15.74 14.31 -0.33
C SER A 213 16.50 13.17 0.32
N LEU A 214 17.84 13.17 0.30
CA LEU A 214 18.64 12.11 0.92
C LEU A 214 18.32 11.89 2.42
N PRO A 215 18.10 12.93 3.26
CA PRO A 215 17.83 12.71 4.68
C PRO A 215 16.59 11.85 4.92
N SER A 216 15.49 12.07 4.18
CA SER A 216 14.24 11.32 4.36
C SER A 216 14.38 9.87 3.91
N VAL A 217 15.06 9.66 2.79
CA VAL A 217 15.35 8.33 2.24
C VAL A 217 16.30 7.56 3.15
N VAL A 218 17.41 8.16 3.57
CA VAL A 218 18.41 7.52 4.46
C VAL A 218 17.79 7.16 5.80
N PHE A 219 16.98 8.05 6.38
CA PHE A 219 16.29 7.77 7.64
C PHE A 219 15.35 6.56 7.54
N LEU A 220 14.49 6.52 6.52
CA LEU A 220 13.58 5.38 6.31
C LEU A 220 14.32 4.11 5.91
N ALA A 221 15.41 4.22 5.17
CA ALA A 221 16.28 3.09 4.84
C ALA A 221 16.95 2.50 6.09
N ALA A 222 17.47 3.35 6.99
CA ALA A 222 18.06 2.91 8.26
C ALA A 222 17.03 2.19 9.14
N ILE A 223 15.81 2.72 9.24
CA ILE A 223 14.70 2.05 9.94
C ILE A 223 14.41 0.68 9.31
N THR A 224 14.32 0.62 7.98
CA THR A 224 14.04 -0.63 7.26
C THR A 224 15.12 -1.68 7.54
N ILE A 225 16.40 -1.31 7.44
CA ILE A 225 17.52 -2.20 7.75
C ILE A 225 17.44 -2.68 9.19
N GLY A 226 17.20 -1.78 10.15
CA GLY A 226 17.05 -2.13 11.57
C GLY A 226 15.91 -3.13 11.82
N GLN A 227 14.75 -2.93 11.17
CA GLN A 227 13.60 -3.84 11.28
C GLN A 227 13.89 -5.21 10.66
N TRP A 228 14.55 -5.26 9.50
CA TRP A 228 14.95 -6.53 8.89
C TRP A 228 15.98 -7.27 9.74
N LEU A 229 16.98 -6.58 10.29
CA LEU A 229 17.94 -7.18 11.23
C LEU A 229 17.22 -7.74 12.47
N TYR A 230 16.31 -6.97 13.06
CA TYR A 230 15.48 -7.44 14.17
C TYR A 230 14.67 -8.68 13.79
N LEU A 231 14.06 -8.71 12.60
CA LEU A 231 13.36 -9.89 12.09
C LEU A 231 14.29 -11.08 11.95
N PHE A 232 15.46 -10.93 11.33
CA PHE A 232 16.44 -12.01 11.19
C PHE A 232 16.89 -12.58 12.53
N ILE A 233 17.19 -11.71 13.51
CA ILE A 233 17.57 -12.13 14.87
C ILE A 233 16.40 -12.82 15.59
N SER A 234 15.18 -12.31 15.40
CA SER A 234 13.97 -12.84 16.03
C SER A 234 13.42 -14.11 15.35
N MET A 235 13.90 -14.45 14.15
CA MET A 235 13.52 -15.66 13.41
C MET A 235 14.15 -16.93 14.01
N ARG A 236 13.82 -17.26 15.27
CA ARG A 236 14.06 -18.61 15.84
C ARG A 236 13.25 -19.71 15.13
N LYS A 237 12.21 -19.34 14.38
CA LYS A 237 11.44 -20.25 13.51
C LYS A 237 11.30 -19.61 12.13
N CYS A 238 11.88 -20.28 11.15
CA CYS A 238 11.93 -19.91 9.75
C CYS A 238 10.51 -19.68 9.18
N ASN A 239 10.09 -18.42 8.98
CA ASN A 239 8.85 -18.15 8.27
C ASN A 239 9.11 -18.13 6.76
N TRP A 240 8.66 -19.18 6.07
CA TRP A 240 8.83 -19.32 4.61
C TRP A 240 8.35 -18.10 3.82
N GLN A 241 7.28 -17.43 4.26
CA GLN A 241 6.77 -16.24 3.58
C GLN A 241 7.77 -15.07 3.64
N THR A 242 8.41 -14.87 4.79
CA THR A 242 9.41 -13.81 4.95
C THR A 242 10.62 -14.08 4.07
N ILE A 243 11.07 -15.33 3.99
CA ILE A 243 12.17 -15.72 3.10
C ILE A 243 11.79 -15.50 1.64
N MET A 244 10.57 -15.89 1.25
CA MET A 244 10.08 -15.68 -0.10
C MET A 244 10.08 -14.19 -0.48
N ILE A 245 9.51 -13.31 0.35
CA ILE A 245 9.49 -11.88 0.09
C ILE A 245 10.89 -11.28 0.10
N ALA A 246 11.76 -11.69 1.03
CA ALA A 246 13.16 -11.27 1.06
C ALA A 246 13.89 -11.67 -0.24
N SER A 247 13.69 -12.91 -0.69
CA SER A 247 14.29 -13.41 -1.94
C SER A 247 13.77 -12.66 -3.16
N MET A 248 12.49 -12.27 -3.16
CA MET A 248 11.90 -11.48 -4.23
C MET A 248 12.48 -10.06 -4.27
N ILE A 249 12.59 -9.39 -3.11
CA ILE A 249 13.20 -8.05 -3.02
C ILE A 249 14.68 -8.11 -3.43
N ALA A 250 15.42 -9.13 -2.99
CA ALA A 250 16.81 -9.34 -3.37
C ALA A 250 16.97 -9.58 -4.88
N LEU A 251 16.15 -10.46 -5.47
CA LEU A 251 16.18 -10.75 -6.90
C LEU A 251 15.85 -9.52 -7.73
N TYR A 252 14.85 -8.73 -7.30
CA TYR A 252 14.53 -7.44 -7.91
C TYR A 252 15.77 -6.54 -7.95
N GLY A 253 16.48 -6.39 -6.83
CA GLY A 253 17.70 -5.61 -6.75
C GLY A 253 18.82 -6.14 -7.65
N ILE A 254 19.05 -7.45 -7.66
CA ILE A 254 20.07 -8.10 -8.49
C ILE A 254 19.81 -7.84 -9.98
N VAL A 255 18.58 -8.02 -10.46
CA VAL A 255 18.23 -7.79 -11.87
C VAL A 255 18.47 -6.34 -12.25
N GLN A 256 18.09 -5.40 -11.39
CA GLN A 256 18.32 -3.97 -11.62
C GLN A 256 19.82 -3.62 -11.69
N VAL A 257 20.61 -4.11 -10.74
CA VAL A 257 22.07 -3.90 -10.71
C VAL A 257 22.71 -4.47 -11.97
N TRP A 258 22.34 -5.70 -12.33
CA TRP A 258 22.90 -6.38 -13.49
C TRP A 258 22.61 -5.64 -14.79
N HIS A 259 21.33 -5.27 -15.01
CA HIS A 259 20.90 -4.56 -16.20
C HIS A 259 21.64 -3.23 -16.39
N LEU A 260 21.92 -2.51 -15.29
CA LEU A 260 22.53 -1.18 -15.34
C LEU A 260 24.06 -1.17 -15.30
N ARG A 261 24.71 -2.16 -14.68
CA ARG A 261 26.17 -2.17 -14.45
C ARG A 261 26.95 -3.20 -15.23
N VAL A 262 26.33 -4.33 -15.52
CA VAL A 262 27.01 -5.45 -16.16
C VAL A 262 26.69 -5.45 -17.64
N GLN A 263 25.41 -5.66 -17.97
CA GLN A 263 24.95 -5.70 -19.34
C GLN A 263 23.43 -5.48 -19.40
N PRO A 264 22.93 -4.65 -20.35
CA PRO A 264 21.50 -4.52 -20.59
C PRO A 264 20.87 -5.86 -20.99
N ILE A 265 19.87 -6.29 -20.22
CA ILE A 265 19.16 -7.57 -20.36
C ILE A 265 17.64 -7.37 -20.48
N PRO A 266 17.13 -6.61 -21.46
CA PRO A 266 15.74 -6.16 -21.48
C PRO A 266 14.71 -7.28 -21.58
N ILE A 267 15.01 -8.32 -22.38
CA ILE A 267 14.12 -9.48 -22.54
C ILE A 267 14.12 -10.34 -21.28
N PHE A 268 15.31 -10.64 -20.74
CA PHE A 268 15.44 -11.51 -19.57
C PHE A 268 14.84 -10.88 -18.31
N ALA A 269 15.05 -9.58 -18.10
CA ALA A 269 14.48 -8.86 -16.96
C ALA A 269 12.94 -8.93 -16.98
N ALA A 270 12.30 -8.65 -18.12
CA ALA A 270 10.86 -8.79 -18.29
C ALA A 270 10.36 -10.22 -17.95
N ILE A 271 11.05 -11.27 -18.42
CA ILE A 271 10.71 -12.66 -18.10
C ILE A 271 10.80 -12.94 -16.59
N VAL A 272 11.86 -12.49 -15.93
CA VAL A 272 12.05 -12.68 -14.48
C VAL A 272 10.90 -12.04 -13.70
N PHE A 273 10.50 -10.80 -14.00
CA PHE A 273 9.41 -10.14 -13.28
C PHE A 273 8.04 -10.75 -13.53
N ASN A 274 7.79 -11.25 -14.75
CA ASN A 274 6.60 -12.06 -15.03
C ASN A 274 6.58 -13.35 -14.18
N LEU A 275 7.72 -14.05 -14.07
CA LEU A 275 7.81 -15.26 -13.25
C LEU A 275 7.61 -14.95 -11.76
N MET A 276 8.16 -13.85 -11.26
CA MET A 276 7.93 -13.40 -9.88
C MET A 276 6.46 -13.11 -9.60
N LEU A 277 5.74 -12.47 -10.54
CA LEU A 277 4.29 -12.27 -10.44
C LEU A 277 3.51 -13.60 -10.38
N VAL A 278 3.89 -14.58 -11.20
CA VAL A 278 3.27 -15.91 -11.17
C VAL A 278 3.50 -16.58 -9.81
N VAL A 279 4.73 -16.55 -9.29
CA VAL A 279 5.04 -17.10 -7.97
C VAL A 279 4.22 -16.41 -6.88
N LEU A 280 4.11 -15.08 -6.94
CA LEU A 280 3.32 -14.29 -5.97
C LEU A 280 1.82 -14.64 -6.06
N SER A 281 1.27 -14.80 -7.26
CA SER A 281 -0.10 -15.24 -7.50
C SER A 281 -0.36 -16.65 -6.94
N ILE A 282 0.47 -17.62 -7.27
CA ILE A 282 0.31 -19.01 -6.81
C ILE A 282 0.38 -19.07 -5.28
N THR A 283 1.33 -18.35 -4.67
CA THR A 283 1.54 -18.39 -3.22
C THR A 283 0.40 -17.71 -2.45
N THR A 284 -0.18 -16.63 -2.98
CA THR A 284 -1.37 -15.97 -2.42
C THR A 284 -2.64 -16.79 -2.60
N ILE A 285 -2.84 -17.44 -3.76
CA ILE A 285 -3.94 -18.40 -3.95
C ILE A 285 -3.78 -19.57 -2.97
N ARG A 286 -2.57 -20.15 -2.85
CA ARG A 286 -2.33 -21.27 -1.94
C ARG A 286 -2.52 -20.89 -0.47
N SER A 287 -2.11 -19.69 -0.06
CA SER A 287 -2.35 -19.22 1.30
C SER A 287 -3.85 -19.01 1.56
N SER A 288 -4.59 -18.48 0.59
CA SER A 288 -6.04 -18.29 0.68
C SER A 288 -6.81 -19.61 0.79
N LEU A 289 -6.41 -20.65 0.06
CA LEU A 289 -7.03 -21.99 0.12
C LEU A 289 -6.83 -22.66 1.49
N ARG A 290 -5.70 -22.38 2.15
CA ARG A 290 -5.42 -22.88 3.50
C ARG A 290 -6.20 -22.12 4.56
N ALA A 291 -6.38 -20.81 4.38
CA ALA A 291 -7.05 -19.94 5.35
C ALA A 291 -8.58 -19.84 5.12
N GLY A 292 -9.08 -20.21 3.95
CA GLY A 292 -10.47 -19.98 3.54
C GLY A 292 -10.81 -18.49 3.35
N GLU A 293 -9.81 -17.64 3.06
CA GLU A 293 -9.99 -16.19 2.96
C GLU A 293 -10.29 -15.75 1.52
N ARG A 294 -11.52 -15.29 1.28
CA ARG A 294 -11.99 -14.83 -0.04
C ARG A 294 -11.16 -13.68 -0.61
N SER A 295 -10.85 -12.66 0.20
CA SER A 295 -10.11 -11.48 -0.27
C SER A 295 -8.72 -11.83 -0.81
N THR A 296 -8.03 -12.73 -0.11
CA THR A 296 -6.67 -13.17 -0.48
C THR A 296 -6.69 -14.01 -1.75
N PHE A 297 -7.73 -14.84 -1.93
CA PHE A 297 -7.92 -15.61 -3.15
C PHE A 297 -8.07 -14.70 -4.37
N TRP A 298 -9.00 -13.74 -4.31
CA TRP A 298 -9.23 -12.78 -5.40
C TRP A 298 -8.04 -11.87 -5.67
N CYS A 299 -7.24 -11.54 -4.64
CA CYS A 299 -5.97 -10.85 -4.80
C CYS A 299 -4.99 -11.66 -5.67
N GLY A 300 -4.82 -12.95 -5.36
CA GLY A 300 -3.96 -13.83 -6.14
C GLY A 300 -4.45 -14.07 -7.57
N VAL A 301 -5.75 -14.22 -7.78
CA VAL A 301 -6.36 -14.31 -9.11
C VAL A 301 -6.11 -13.02 -9.91
N THR A 302 -6.28 -11.85 -9.28
CA THR A 302 -5.97 -10.56 -9.92
C THR A 302 -4.52 -10.47 -10.37
N PHE A 303 -3.55 -10.95 -9.58
CA PHE A 303 -2.14 -10.97 -9.98
C PHE A 303 -1.89 -11.87 -11.21
N LEU A 304 -2.62 -12.98 -11.32
CA LEU A 304 -2.57 -13.86 -12.49
C LEU A 304 -3.11 -13.12 -13.73
N ILE A 305 -4.25 -12.44 -13.59
CA ILE A 305 -4.85 -11.64 -14.67
C ILE A 305 -3.88 -10.53 -15.10
N LEU A 306 -3.24 -9.82 -14.16
CA LEU A 306 -2.24 -8.79 -14.47
C LEU A 306 -1.07 -9.36 -15.29
N GLN A 307 -0.59 -10.55 -14.94
CA GLN A 307 0.49 -11.20 -15.67
C GLN A 307 0.07 -11.56 -17.11
N ILE A 308 -1.12 -12.12 -17.32
CA ILE A 308 -1.64 -12.40 -18.67
C ILE A 308 -1.82 -11.10 -19.46
N SER A 309 -2.38 -10.07 -18.81
CA SER A 309 -2.63 -8.77 -19.40
C SER A 309 -1.34 -8.09 -19.85
N SER A 310 -0.27 -8.18 -19.05
CA SER A 310 1.07 -7.68 -19.40
C SER A 310 1.53 -8.19 -20.77
N ARG A 311 1.43 -9.51 -21.02
CA ARG A 311 1.82 -10.12 -22.29
C ARG A 311 0.87 -9.75 -23.44
N ALA A 312 -0.43 -9.74 -23.17
CA ALA A 312 -1.43 -9.39 -24.17
C ALA A 312 -1.35 -7.92 -24.61
N LEU A 313 -0.92 -7.01 -23.71
CA LEU A 313 -0.74 -5.59 -24.03
C LEU A 313 0.58 -5.32 -24.76
N GLU A 314 1.65 -6.04 -24.43
CA GLU A 314 2.98 -5.82 -25.00
C GLU A 314 3.08 -6.22 -26.48
N TYR A 315 2.51 -7.36 -26.86
CA TYR A 315 2.62 -7.87 -28.23
C TYR A 315 1.37 -7.54 -29.03
N ASP A 316 1.53 -7.22 -30.31
CA ASP A 316 0.39 -6.98 -31.20
C ASP A 316 -0.23 -8.29 -31.69
N LEU A 317 -0.96 -8.96 -30.80
CA LEU A 317 -1.67 -10.20 -31.07
C LEU A 317 -3.09 -9.92 -31.60
N PRO A 318 -3.52 -10.49 -32.73
CA PRO A 318 -4.92 -10.43 -33.17
C PRO A 318 -5.85 -11.22 -32.22
N VAL A 319 -5.29 -12.10 -31.39
CA VAL A 319 -6.03 -12.95 -30.44
C VAL A 319 -6.26 -12.30 -29.06
N LYS A 320 -5.95 -11.01 -28.86
CA LYS A 320 -6.16 -10.31 -27.57
C LYS A 320 -7.57 -10.49 -27.00
N PRO A 321 -8.67 -10.28 -27.76
CA PRO A 321 -10.02 -10.44 -27.21
C PRO A 321 -10.29 -11.87 -26.74
N LEU A 322 -9.76 -12.88 -27.45
CA LEU A 322 -9.87 -14.30 -27.07
C LEU A 322 -9.14 -14.57 -25.76
N ILE A 323 -7.91 -14.06 -25.60
CA ILE A 323 -7.11 -14.23 -24.37
C ILE A 323 -7.84 -13.62 -23.17
N PHE A 324 -8.38 -12.40 -23.31
CA PHE A 324 -9.14 -11.76 -22.24
C PHE A 324 -10.45 -12.51 -21.94
N GLY A 325 -11.14 -13.02 -22.97
CA GLY A 325 -12.33 -13.85 -22.80
C GLY A 325 -12.05 -15.15 -22.02
N LEU A 326 -11.00 -15.89 -22.40
CA LEU A 326 -10.57 -17.10 -21.70
C LEU A 326 -10.13 -16.80 -20.26
N CYS A 327 -9.43 -15.69 -20.04
CA CYS A 327 -9.00 -15.26 -18.72
C CYS A 327 -10.21 -14.92 -17.82
N GLY A 328 -11.20 -14.20 -18.34
CA GLY A 328 -12.44 -13.88 -17.63
C GLY A 328 -13.25 -15.12 -17.26
N MET A 329 -13.43 -16.05 -18.20
CA MET A 329 -14.09 -17.34 -17.94
C MET A 329 -13.32 -18.15 -16.89
N GLY A 330 -11.99 -18.21 -16.99
CA GLY A 330 -11.14 -18.88 -16.00
C GLY A 330 -11.29 -18.30 -14.60
N ALA A 331 -11.38 -16.98 -14.47
CA ALA A 331 -11.62 -16.32 -13.19
C ALA A 331 -13.01 -16.66 -12.60
N ILE A 332 -14.06 -16.70 -13.42
CA ILE A 332 -15.41 -17.08 -12.98
C ILE A 332 -15.44 -18.53 -12.50
N VAL A 333 -14.89 -19.46 -13.30
CA VAL A 333 -14.83 -20.89 -12.95
C VAL A 333 -14.04 -21.10 -11.66
N SER A 334 -12.88 -20.44 -11.53
CA SER A 334 -12.04 -20.52 -10.34
C SER A 334 -12.76 -19.97 -9.10
N GLY A 335 -13.51 -18.88 -9.25
CA GLY A 335 -14.32 -18.29 -8.17
C GLY A 335 -15.45 -19.21 -7.71
N LEU A 336 -16.22 -19.78 -8.64
CA LEU A 336 -17.29 -20.74 -8.32
C LEU A 336 -16.73 -22.00 -7.65
N TRP A 337 -15.60 -22.51 -8.15
CA TRP A 337 -14.91 -23.65 -7.56
C TRP A 337 -14.43 -23.34 -6.12
N PHE A 338 -13.85 -22.17 -5.90
CA PHE A 338 -13.39 -21.74 -4.59
C PHE A 338 -14.53 -21.59 -3.58
N GLU A 339 -15.67 -21.00 -3.98
CA GLU A 339 -16.84 -20.90 -3.11
C GLU A 339 -17.37 -22.28 -2.73
N ARG A 340 -17.43 -23.22 -3.69
CA ARG A 340 -17.80 -24.61 -3.41
C ARG A 340 -16.83 -25.28 -2.43
N TYR A 341 -15.53 -25.06 -2.59
CA TYR A 341 -14.50 -25.55 -1.66
C TYR A 341 -14.71 -25.00 -0.25
N CYS A 342 -14.97 -23.69 -0.10
CA CYS A 342 -15.26 -23.07 1.19
C CYS A 342 -16.54 -23.60 1.84
N LEU A 343 -17.59 -23.87 1.05
CA LEU A 343 -18.84 -24.45 1.55
C LEU A 343 -18.64 -25.89 2.05
N LEU A 344 -17.94 -26.73 1.28
CA LEU A 344 -17.65 -28.11 1.68
C LEU A 344 -16.79 -28.17 2.94
N SER A 345 -15.78 -27.31 3.04
CA SER A 345 -14.89 -27.24 4.22
C SER A 345 -15.61 -26.82 5.51
N LYS A 346 -16.80 -26.19 5.43
CA LYS A 346 -17.61 -25.77 6.60
C LYS A 346 -18.68 -26.78 6.99
N SER A 347 -18.94 -27.81 6.19
CA SER A 347 -20.02 -28.77 6.46
C SER A 347 -19.65 -29.74 7.60
N PRO A 348 -20.51 -29.91 8.63
CA PRO A 348 -20.22 -30.76 9.78
C PRO A 348 -20.19 -32.26 9.44
N ILE A 349 -20.81 -32.67 8.33
CA ILE A 349 -20.99 -34.07 7.93
C ILE A 349 -19.65 -34.76 7.57
N LEU A 350 -18.63 -34.00 7.14
CA LEU A 350 -17.29 -34.54 6.85
C LEU A 350 -16.33 -34.51 8.05
N GLY A 351 -16.69 -33.85 9.15
CA GLY A 351 -15.87 -33.82 10.38
C GLY A 351 -15.86 -35.15 11.13
N ASP A 352 -16.87 -36.00 10.89
CA ASP A 352 -17.08 -37.27 11.60
C ASP A 352 -16.53 -38.49 10.85
N LEU A 353 -16.34 -38.40 9.53
CA LEU A 353 -15.86 -39.53 8.68
C LEU A 353 -14.38 -39.45 8.30
N GLY A 354 -13.68 -38.37 8.67
CA GLY A 354 -12.25 -38.23 8.44
C GLY A 354 -11.63 -37.52 9.62
N GLY A 355 -10.94 -38.28 10.49
CA GLY A 355 -10.27 -37.84 11.71
C GLY A 355 -9.13 -36.84 11.50
N LYS A 356 -9.40 -35.71 10.86
CA LYS A 356 -8.65 -34.48 10.99
C LYS A 356 -9.55 -33.54 11.76
N GLN A 357 -9.26 -33.42 13.06
CA GLN A 357 -9.79 -32.39 13.94
C GLN A 357 -9.93 -31.08 13.14
N PRO A 358 -11.05 -30.33 13.31
CA PRO A 358 -11.13 -28.99 12.76
C PRO A 358 -9.88 -28.26 13.22
N LEU A 359 -9.10 -27.75 12.25
CA LEU A 359 -7.95 -26.90 12.53
C LEU A 359 -8.41 -25.89 13.58
N LYS A 360 -7.96 -26.09 14.83
CA LYS A 360 -8.08 -25.06 15.86
C LYS A 360 -7.67 -23.76 15.17
N PRO A 361 -8.40 -22.65 15.35
CA PRO A 361 -7.94 -21.37 14.87
C PRO A 361 -6.62 -21.07 15.59
N LYS A 362 -5.50 -21.56 15.03
CA LYS A 362 -4.17 -21.07 15.33
C LYS A 362 -4.32 -19.59 15.09
N GLN A 363 -4.08 -18.82 16.17
CA GLN A 363 -4.08 -17.37 16.24
C GLN A 363 -4.12 -16.78 14.86
N LYS A 364 -5.21 -16.07 14.55
CA LYS A 364 -5.38 -15.23 13.38
C LYS A 364 -4.05 -14.56 13.02
N ILE A 365 -3.22 -15.23 12.20
CA ILE A 365 -2.15 -14.62 11.43
C ILE A 365 -2.93 -14.10 10.24
N PHE A 366 -3.60 -12.98 10.48
CA PHE A 366 -4.14 -12.18 9.41
C PHE A 366 -2.96 -11.90 8.48
N ILE A 367 -3.16 -12.19 7.19
CA ILE A 367 -2.34 -11.60 6.13
C ILE A 367 -2.37 -10.11 6.30
#